data_AF-A0A8C3SMK8-F1
#
_entry.id   AF-A0A8C3SMK8-F1
#
_cell.length_a   1.000
_cell.length_b   1.000
_cell.length_c   1.000
_cell.angle_alpha   90.00
_cell.angle_beta   90.00
_cell.angle_gamma   90.00
#
_symmetry.space_group_name_H-M   'P 1'
#
loop_
_entity.id
_entity.type
_entity.pdbx_description
1 polymer ?
#
loop_
_entity_poly.entity_id
_entity_poly.type
_entity_poly.pdbx_seq_one_letter_code
_entity_poly.pdbx_strand_id
1 'polypeptide(L)'
;MSGLGDAARAIPKSHPPPKSCKGLAPQKTLRWKWKSSMRRTEQAASSSEEFRNLREDDFSKAQKRPVPKPMSIERTKGSEILFGIAPCSLAFLQSKRDFFQLFLKSGSSCARPVMEEFAQRAKARGVPVHHVRRQVLDALCKGQVHQGVCLEATPLHPRSLEEAEASRVGVATGLGTQLIWLVLEQIQDPMNLGAVLRSAHFLGVDRVVTSQKDSCPLTPTVSKASAGAMEVLEVYSTDNLQRFLKAKIEEGWEVIGTVSKSEVEDKVPVISCLEFHWNKPTVLVLGNEGYGLSSETRSLCHRMLIIPPGRTLQPGIESLNVSVATGILLHSICSQKIKNKDMDSLACSLIHIVNHLQLPLKSMGIHDVQHLALHWGCVCVCDGGFICKYFWLENHTC
;
A
#
# COMPACT_ATOMS: atom_id res chain seq x y z
N MET A 1 37.93 -58.16 31.59
CA MET A 1 37.59 -59.38 32.36
C MET A 1 36.08 -59.45 32.47
N SER A 2 35.47 -60.57 32.06
CA SER A 2 34.11 -61.10 32.39
C SER A 2 32.94 -60.10 32.41
N GLY A 3 31.89 -60.18 31.58
CA GLY A 3 31.17 -61.36 31.12
C GLY A 3 30.25 -61.89 32.23
N LEU A 4 28.93 -61.73 32.10
CA LEU A 4 27.87 -62.73 32.40
C LEU A 4 26.47 -62.08 32.40
N GLY A 5 25.55 -62.75 31.72
CA GLY A 5 24.13 -62.43 31.64
C GLY A 5 23.26 -63.44 32.39
N ASP A 6 21.95 -63.24 32.21
CA ASP A 6 20.81 -64.16 32.33
C ASP A 6 20.47 -64.78 33.70
N ALA A 7 19.21 -64.56 34.15
CA ALA A 7 18.13 -65.56 34.01
C ALA A 7 17.02 -65.43 35.09
N ALA A 8 15.81 -65.11 34.61
CA ALA A 8 14.52 -65.80 34.84
C ALA A 8 13.97 -66.09 36.27
N ARG A 9 12.70 -65.67 36.49
CA ARG A 9 11.46 -66.52 36.56
C ARG A 9 10.54 -66.32 37.80
N ALA A 10 9.24 -66.17 37.47
CA ALA A 10 8.01 -66.66 38.13
C ALA A 10 7.31 -65.90 39.30
N ILE A 11 5.97 -66.05 39.26
CA ILE A 11 4.82 -65.38 39.90
C ILE A 11 4.44 -66.05 41.25
N PRO A 12 3.67 -65.41 42.19
CA PRO A 12 2.23 -65.74 42.30
C PRO A 12 1.25 -64.61 42.74
N LYS A 13 0.09 -64.58 42.03
CA LYS A 13 -1.35 -64.26 42.30
C LYS A 13 -1.90 -63.48 43.54
N SER A 14 -2.77 -62.48 43.25
CA SER A 14 -4.16 -62.12 43.75
C SER A 14 -4.43 -61.86 45.26
N HIS A 15 -5.32 -60.98 45.79
CA HIS A 15 -6.47 -60.08 45.48
C HIS A 15 -6.78 -59.26 46.80
N PRO A 16 -7.87 -58.47 46.99
CA PRO A 16 -8.46 -57.30 46.31
C PRO A 16 -8.75 -56.10 47.29
N PRO A 17 -9.32 -54.96 46.85
CA PRO A 17 -10.12 -54.14 47.78
C PRO A 17 -11.45 -53.61 47.11
N PRO A 18 -12.34 -52.86 47.79
CA PRO A 18 -13.64 -53.36 48.24
C PRO A 18 -14.85 -52.71 47.57
N LYS A 19 -16.05 -53.22 47.91
CA LYS A 19 -17.36 -52.81 47.41
C LYS A 19 -17.89 -51.51 48.04
N SER A 20 -18.71 -50.86 47.22
CA SER A 20 -19.51 -49.63 47.34
C SER A 20 -20.31 -49.36 48.62
N CYS A 21 -20.56 -48.07 48.91
CA CYS A 21 -21.93 -47.55 49.10
C CYS A 21 -22.05 -46.01 48.90
N LYS A 22 -23.29 -45.61 48.59
CA LYS A 22 -23.82 -44.38 47.95
C LYS A 22 -23.82 -43.09 48.80
N GLY A 23 -23.92 -41.92 48.14
CA GLY A 23 -24.71 -40.77 48.65
C GLY A 23 -24.34 -39.33 48.24
N LEU A 24 -25.16 -38.73 47.36
CA LEU A 24 -25.51 -37.30 47.19
C LEU A 24 -24.59 -36.27 46.47
N ALA A 25 -24.96 -36.04 45.19
CA ALA A 25 -25.06 -34.83 44.33
C ALA A 25 -24.02 -33.68 44.36
N PRO A 26 -23.67 -33.18 43.15
CA PRO A 26 -23.85 -31.75 42.89
C PRO A 26 -24.46 -31.40 41.50
N GLN A 27 -24.86 -30.14 41.41
CA GLN A 27 -25.71 -29.52 40.40
C GLN A 27 -25.14 -29.41 38.97
N LYS A 28 -26.10 -29.25 38.06
CA LYS A 28 -26.09 -29.22 36.59
C LYS A 28 -25.03 -28.31 35.94
N THR A 29 -24.28 -28.86 35.00
CA THR A 29 -23.71 -28.13 33.86
C THR A 29 -24.45 -28.51 32.57
N LEU A 30 -24.95 -27.50 31.86
CA LEU A 30 -25.67 -27.63 30.59
C LEU A 30 -24.68 -27.97 29.47
N ARG A 31 -24.70 -29.21 29.03
CA ARG A 31 -23.90 -29.74 27.92
C ARG A 31 -24.84 -30.02 26.74
N TRP A 32 -24.72 -29.24 25.68
CA TRP A 32 -25.50 -29.41 24.45
C TRP A 32 -25.12 -30.73 23.77
N LYS A 33 -26.05 -31.71 23.83
CA LYS A 33 -25.93 -33.02 23.20
C LYS A 33 -26.27 -32.90 21.71
N TRP A 34 -25.29 -33.19 20.85
CA TRP A 34 -25.53 -33.61 19.49
C TRP A 34 -26.21 -34.98 19.49
N LYS A 35 -27.43 -35.08 18.94
CA LYS A 35 -28.10 -36.36 18.66
C LYS A 35 -27.80 -36.75 17.21
N SER A 36 -27.02 -37.81 17.05
CA SER A 36 -26.91 -38.57 15.81
C SER A 36 -28.24 -39.30 15.56
N SER A 37 -28.99 -38.89 14.53
CA SER A 37 -30.04 -39.72 13.95
C SER A 37 -29.56 -40.21 12.60
N MET A 38 -29.09 -41.45 12.61
CA MET A 38 -28.81 -42.23 11.42
C MET A 38 -30.14 -42.66 10.82
N ARG A 39 -30.54 -42.04 9.71
CA ARG A 39 -31.56 -42.57 8.81
C ARG A 39 -30.89 -42.83 7.47
N ARG A 40 -30.78 -44.12 7.17
CA ARG A 40 -30.23 -44.68 5.94
C ARG A 40 -31.29 -44.46 4.86
N THR A 41 -31.03 -43.56 3.93
CA THR A 41 -31.81 -43.39 2.70
C THR A 41 -30.83 -43.17 1.55
N GLU A 42 -31.05 -43.93 0.50
CA GLU A 42 -30.27 -44.03 -0.72
C GLU A 42 -30.12 -42.65 -1.38
N GLN A 43 -28.91 -42.10 -1.39
CA GLN A 43 -28.52 -40.94 -2.20
C GLN A 43 -26.99 -40.86 -2.28
N ALA A 44 -26.37 -41.94 -2.76
CA ALA A 44 -24.93 -42.00 -3.05
C ALA A 44 -24.66 -41.83 -4.57
N ALA A 45 -25.47 -41.01 -5.24
CA ALA A 45 -25.39 -40.78 -6.68
C ALA A 45 -25.74 -39.34 -7.09
N SER A 46 -25.43 -38.33 -6.27
CA SER A 46 -25.60 -36.92 -6.68
C SER A 46 -24.48 -35.97 -6.25
N SER A 47 -23.39 -36.45 -5.64
CA SER A 47 -22.28 -35.59 -5.20
C SER A 47 -21.21 -35.35 -6.28
N SER A 48 -21.31 -36.01 -7.44
CA SER A 48 -20.40 -35.82 -8.57
C SER A 48 -20.89 -34.78 -9.58
N GLU A 49 -22.18 -34.43 -9.59
CA GLU A 49 -22.74 -33.44 -10.51
C GLU A 49 -22.70 -32.01 -9.93
N GLU A 50 -22.89 -31.84 -8.62
CA GLU A 50 -22.75 -30.53 -7.95
C GLU A 50 -21.29 -30.02 -7.95
N PHE A 51 -20.30 -30.90 -7.84
CA PHE A 51 -18.88 -30.53 -7.95
C PHE A 51 -18.41 -30.34 -9.40
N ARG A 52 -19.16 -30.82 -10.39
CA ARG A 52 -18.86 -30.63 -11.82
C ARG A 52 -19.38 -29.28 -12.33
N ASN A 53 -20.46 -28.79 -11.73
CA ASN A 53 -21.06 -27.48 -12.06
C ASN A 53 -20.25 -26.27 -11.51
N LEU A 54 -19.34 -26.47 -10.56
CA LEU A 54 -18.46 -25.40 -10.06
C LEU A 54 -17.23 -25.13 -10.96
N ARG A 55 -17.01 -25.93 -12.01
CA ARG A 55 -15.91 -25.75 -12.98
C ARG A 55 -16.35 -25.20 -14.34
N GLU A 56 -17.64 -24.98 -14.55
CA GLU A 56 -18.18 -24.50 -15.83
C GLU A 56 -18.79 -23.09 -15.76
N ASP A 57 -18.89 -22.47 -14.58
CA ASP A 57 -19.44 -21.11 -14.40
C ASP A 57 -18.40 -19.98 -14.30
N ASP A 58 -17.10 -20.29 -14.18
CA ASP A 58 -16.02 -19.27 -14.16
C ASP A 58 -15.53 -18.83 -15.55
N PHE A 59 -16.03 -19.46 -16.61
CA PHE A 59 -15.91 -18.94 -17.96
C PHE A 59 -17.31 -18.76 -18.52
N SER A 60 -17.89 -17.57 -18.28
CA SER A 60 -18.99 -17.11 -19.11
C SER A 60 -18.53 -17.24 -20.57
N LYS A 61 -19.09 -18.23 -21.28
CA LYS A 61 -18.90 -18.42 -22.71
C LYS A 61 -19.19 -17.07 -23.35
N ALA A 62 -18.15 -16.35 -23.72
CA ALA A 62 -18.24 -15.20 -24.57
C ALA A 62 -18.84 -15.70 -25.88
N GLN A 63 -20.16 -15.66 -25.98
CA GLN A 63 -20.84 -15.78 -27.26
C GLN A 63 -20.18 -14.74 -28.15
N LYS A 64 -19.39 -15.20 -29.13
CA LYS A 64 -18.82 -14.37 -30.20
C LYS A 64 -20.01 -13.79 -30.98
N ARG A 65 -20.59 -12.71 -30.46
CA ARG A 65 -21.51 -11.86 -31.20
C ARG A 65 -20.72 -11.31 -32.39
N PRO A 66 -21.29 -11.31 -33.60
CA PRO A 66 -20.59 -10.80 -34.78
C PRO A 66 -20.10 -9.38 -34.48
N VAL A 67 -18.78 -9.19 -34.60
CA VAL A 67 -18.15 -7.88 -34.46
C VAL A 67 -18.74 -6.99 -35.55
N PRO A 68 -19.44 -5.89 -35.23
CA PRO A 68 -19.90 -4.96 -36.24
C PRO A 68 -18.70 -4.50 -37.08
N LYS A 69 -18.87 -4.34 -38.40
CA LYS A 69 -17.84 -3.73 -39.26
C LYS A 69 -17.29 -2.48 -38.55
N PRO A 70 -15.98 -2.39 -38.30
CA PRO A 70 -15.44 -1.25 -37.58
C PRO A 70 -15.79 0.00 -38.39
N MET A 71 -16.47 0.97 -37.77
CA MET A 71 -16.33 2.34 -38.26
C MET A 71 -14.83 2.62 -38.25
N SER A 72 -14.26 2.91 -39.41
CA SER A 72 -12.90 3.41 -39.53
C SER A 72 -12.86 4.81 -38.94
N ILE A 73 -12.85 4.89 -37.62
CA ILE A 73 -12.51 6.13 -36.92
C ILE A 73 -11.02 6.31 -37.18
N GLU A 74 -10.68 7.25 -38.05
CA GLU A 74 -9.29 7.62 -38.29
C GLU A 74 -8.69 8.14 -36.98
N ARG A 75 -7.53 7.58 -36.63
CA ARG A 75 -6.79 7.93 -35.43
C ARG A 75 -5.59 8.78 -35.79
N THR A 76 -5.27 9.72 -34.91
CA THR A 76 -4.05 10.52 -35.04
C THR A 76 -2.83 9.63 -34.85
N LYS A 77 -1.84 9.73 -35.75
CA LYS A 77 -0.60 8.95 -35.63
C LYS A 77 0.13 9.32 -34.33
N GLY A 78 0.54 8.30 -33.57
CA GLY A 78 1.23 8.49 -32.28
C GLY A 78 0.31 8.80 -31.10
N SER A 79 -1.02 8.79 -31.28
CA SER A 79 -1.97 8.95 -30.17
C SER A 79 -2.23 7.64 -29.43
N GLU A 80 -2.73 7.74 -28.20
CA GLU A 80 -3.27 6.63 -27.44
C GLU A 80 -4.72 6.89 -27.00
N ILE A 81 -5.41 5.82 -26.60
CA ILE A 81 -6.79 5.91 -26.09
C ILE A 81 -6.75 5.81 -24.57
N LEU A 82 -7.00 6.93 -23.90
CA LEU A 82 -7.29 7.00 -22.49
C LEU A 82 -8.76 6.61 -22.25
N PHE A 83 -9.05 5.88 -21.17
CA PHE A 83 -10.40 5.38 -20.92
C PHE A 83 -10.77 5.35 -19.44
N GLY A 84 -12.07 5.49 -19.16
CA GLY A 84 -12.59 5.59 -17.80
C GLY A 84 -12.78 7.03 -17.32
N ILE A 85 -13.68 7.20 -16.35
CA ILE A 85 -14.11 8.52 -15.90
C ILE A 85 -12.98 9.26 -15.18
N ALA A 86 -12.35 8.66 -14.17
CA ALA A 86 -11.32 9.35 -13.40
C ALA A 86 -10.07 9.71 -14.23
N PRO A 87 -9.50 8.79 -15.04
CA PRO A 87 -8.37 9.11 -15.93
C PRO A 87 -8.69 10.25 -16.90
N CYS A 88 -9.82 10.16 -17.65
CA CYS A 88 -10.18 11.20 -18.61
C CYS A 88 -10.46 12.55 -17.93
N SER A 89 -11.09 12.55 -16.76
CA SER A 89 -11.39 13.78 -16.02
C SER A 89 -10.12 14.49 -15.56
N LEU A 90 -9.19 13.74 -14.96
CA LEU A 90 -7.92 14.26 -14.47
C LEU A 90 -7.00 14.68 -15.63
N ALA A 91 -7.00 13.95 -16.75
CA ALA A 91 -6.27 14.37 -17.94
C ALA A 91 -6.72 15.76 -18.41
N PHE A 92 -8.02 15.99 -18.57
CA PHE A 92 -8.54 17.32 -18.93
C PHE A 92 -8.14 18.40 -17.92
N LEU A 93 -8.15 18.08 -16.62
CA LEU A 93 -7.81 19.05 -15.58
C LEU A 93 -6.32 19.41 -15.60
N GLN A 94 -5.44 18.42 -15.71
CA GLN A 94 -3.99 18.59 -15.62
C GLN A 94 -3.36 19.08 -16.93
N SER A 95 -4.02 18.83 -18.07
CA SER A 95 -3.58 19.27 -19.41
C SER A 95 -2.11 18.93 -19.72
N LYS A 96 -1.62 17.79 -19.22
CA LYS A 96 -0.29 17.24 -19.53
C LYS A 96 -0.25 16.51 -20.88
N ARG A 97 -1.39 16.42 -21.56
CA ARG A 97 -1.58 15.75 -22.85
C ARG A 97 -2.29 16.70 -23.79
N ASP A 98 -2.03 16.51 -25.08
CA ASP A 98 -2.84 17.12 -26.14
C ASP A 98 -4.00 16.19 -26.47
N PHE A 99 -5.18 16.77 -26.67
CA PHE A 99 -6.42 16.02 -26.89
C PHE A 99 -6.85 16.12 -28.34
N PHE A 100 -7.18 14.98 -28.94
CA PHE A 100 -7.57 14.91 -30.35
C PHE A 100 -9.06 14.67 -30.54
N GLN A 101 -9.64 13.68 -29.86
CA GLN A 101 -11.04 13.29 -30.02
C GLN A 101 -11.60 12.72 -28.72
N LEU A 102 -12.83 13.10 -28.37
CA LEU A 102 -13.58 12.54 -27.24
C LEU A 102 -14.68 11.61 -27.76
N PHE A 103 -14.74 10.38 -27.25
CA PHE A 103 -15.78 9.41 -27.55
C PHE A 103 -16.66 9.16 -26.33
N LEU A 104 -17.95 9.45 -26.46
CA LEU A 104 -18.95 9.24 -25.42
C LEU A 104 -19.93 8.16 -25.85
N LYS A 105 -20.41 7.35 -24.90
CA LYS A 105 -21.48 6.38 -25.18
C LYS A 105 -22.74 7.10 -25.66
N SER A 106 -23.41 6.55 -26.66
CA SER A 106 -24.72 6.97 -27.18
C SER A 106 -25.87 6.12 -26.57
N GLY A 107 -27.02 6.72 -26.25
CA GLY A 107 -28.25 6.04 -25.78
C GLY A 107 -29.07 6.80 -24.72
N SER A 108 -30.32 6.42 -24.49
CA SER A 108 -31.28 7.11 -23.60
C SER A 108 -30.93 7.10 -22.10
N SER A 109 -30.01 6.24 -21.65
CA SER A 109 -29.40 6.28 -20.31
C SER A 109 -28.19 7.25 -20.22
N CYS A 110 -27.96 8.09 -21.25
CA CYS A 110 -26.80 8.98 -21.35
C CYS A 110 -26.91 10.31 -20.63
N ALA A 111 -28.02 10.63 -19.97
CA ALA A 111 -28.09 11.81 -19.11
C ALA A 111 -27.40 11.58 -17.75
N ARG A 112 -26.21 10.96 -17.74
CA ARG A 112 -25.36 11.04 -16.55
C ARG A 112 -24.71 12.43 -16.60
N PRO A 113 -24.84 13.25 -15.54
CA PRO A 113 -24.30 14.61 -15.53
C PRO A 113 -22.80 14.65 -15.87
N VAL A 114 -22.07 13.59 -15.48
CA VAL A 114 -20.64 13.39 -15.79
C VAL A 114 -20.35 13.37 -17.30
N MET A 115 -21.22 12.80 -18.14
CA MET A 115 -20.98 12.73 -19.60
C MET A 115 -21.18 14.08 -20.28
N GLU A 116 -22.15 14.85 -19.80
CA GLU A 116 -22.38 16.23 -20.24
C GLU A 116 -21.20 17.12 -19.85
N GLU A 117 -20.67 16.97 -18.64
CA GLU A 117 -19.46 17.67 -18.19
C GLU A 117 -18.25 17.38 -19.11
N PHE A 118 -18.08 16.12 -19.54
CA PHE A 118 -17.04 15.78 -20.51
C PHE A 118 -17.25 16.48 -21.87
N ALA A 119 -18.48 16.49 -22.38
CA ALA A 119 -18.80 17.16 -23.63
C ALA A 119 -18.51 18.67 -23.56
N GLN A 120 -18.87 19.30 -22.43
CA GLN A 120 -18.59 20.72 -22.18
C GLN A 120 -17.09 21.00 -22.08
N ARG A 121 -16.34 20.20 -21.32
CA ARG A 121 -14.87 20.34 -21.19
C ARG A 121 -14.13 20.15 -22.51
N ALA A 122 -14.60 19.22 -23.34
CA ALA A 122 -14.06 19.00 -24.68
C ALA A 122 -14.37 20.17 -25.62
N LYS A 123 -15.62 20.64 -25.64
CA LYS A 123 -16.04 21.80 -26.44
C LYS A 123 -15.27 23.07 -26.06
N ALA A 124 -15.05 23.30 -24.77
CA ALA A 124 -14.26 24.45 -24.28
C ALA A 124 -12.79 24.41 -24.75
N ARG A 125 -12.26 23.24 -25.07
CA ARG A 125 -10.90 23.03 -25.60
C ARG A 125 -10.86 22.82 -27.11
N GLY A 126 -12.00 22.94 -27.81
CA GLY A 126 -12.09 22.67 -29.25
C GLY A 126 -11.90 21.21 -29.64
N VAL A 127 -12.05 20.26 -28.72
CA VAL A 127 -11.90 18.82 -28.98
C VAL A 127 -13.21 18.26 -29.55
N PRO A 128 -13.22 17.66 -30.75
CA PRO A 128 -14.39 16.99 -31.32
C PRO A 128 -14.97 15.92 -30.40
N VAL A 129 -16.31 15.91 -30.29
CA VAL A 129 -17.05 14.94 -29.46
C VAL A 129 -17.88 14.02 -30.34
N HIS A 130 -17.66 12.71 -30.20
CA HIS A 130 -18.34 11.67 -30.96
C HIS A 130 -19.20 10.81 -30.02
N HIS A 131 -20.52 10.80 -30.24
CA HIS A 131 -21.43 9.89 -29.54
C HIS A 131 -21.50 8.56 -30.28
N VAL A 132 -20.92 7.51 -29.69
CA VAL A 132 -20.74 6.20 -30.31
C VAL A 132 -21.42 5.08 -29.52
N ARG A 133 -21.73 3.96 -30.18
CA ARG A 133 -22.26 2.77 -29.50
C ARG A 133 -21.20 2.15 -28.58
N ARG A 134 -21.65 1.44 -27.54
CA ARG A 134 -20.76 0.77 -26.57
C ARG A 134 -19.70 -0.12 -27.25
N GLN A 135 -20.08 -0.88 -28.28
CA GLN A 135 -19.20 -1.77 -29.03
C GLN A 135 -17.98 -1.05 -29.63
N VAL A 136 -18.15 0.21 -30.02
CA VAL A 136 -17.06 1.05 -30.55
C VAL A 136 -16.08 1.39 -29.43
N LEU A 137 -16.59 1.76 -28.26
CA LEU A 137 -15.76 2.02 -27.07
C LEU A 137 -15.03 0.75 -26.63
N ASP A 138 -15.73 -0.39 -26.56
CA ASP A 138 -15.14 -1.68 -26.23
C ASP A 138 -13.98 -2.04 -27.19
N ALA A 139 -14.13 -1.74 -28.49
CA ALA A 139 -13.06 -1.94 -29.47
C ALA A 139 -11.88 -0.97 -29.25
N LEU A 140 -12.15 0.32 -29.00
CA LEU A 140 -11.13 1.34 -28.76
C LEU A 140 -10.27 1.03 -27.53
N CYS A 141 -10.86 0.48 -26.48
CA CYS A 141 -10.16 0.12 -25.24
C CYS A 141 -9.76 -1.36 -25.16
N LYS A 142 -9.80 -2.11 -26.27
CA LYS A 142 -9.43 -3.55 -26.32
C LYS A 142 -10.16 -4.40 -25.26
N GLY A 143 -11.44 -4.11 -25.02
CA GLY A 143 -12.29 -4.81 -24.06
C GLY A 143 -12.14 -4.36 -22.59
N GLN A 144 -11.30 -3.37 -22.30
CA GLN A 144 -11.12 -2.83 -20.94
C GLN A 144 -12.33 -2.01 -20.47
N VAL A 145 -12.46 -1.78 -19.16
CA VAL A 145 -13.63 -1.08 -18.59
C VAL A 145 -13.54 0.44 -18.83
N HIS A 146 -14.17 0.91 -19.91
CA HIS A 146 -14.17 2.32 -20.32
C HIS A 146 -15.20 3.21 -19.61
N GLN A 147 -16.20 2.65 -18.91
CA GLN A 147 -17.24 3.41 -18.17
C GLN A 147 -18.09 4.39 -19.02
N GLY A 148 -18.04 4.26 -20.34
CA GLY A 148 -18.78 5.10 -21.30
C GLY A 148 -18.02 6.30 -21.85
N VAL A 149 -16.72 6.44 -21.55
CA VAL A 149 -15.87 7.53 -22.05
C VAL A 149 -14.50 7.00 -22.50
N CYS A 150 -14.06 7.43 -23.68
CA CYS A 150 -12.70 7.26 -24.17
C CYS A 150 -12.21 8.60 -24.73
N LEU A 151 -10.94 8.90 -24.53
CA LEU A 151 -10.29 10.14 -24.96
C LEU A 151 -9.03 9.78 -25.75
N GLU A 152 -8.97 10.22 -27.00
CA GLU A 152 -7.75 10.13 -27.80
C GLU A 152 -6.82 11.29 -27.44
N ALA A 153 -5.60 10.97 -27.02
CA ALA A 153 -4.64 11.95 -26.53
C ALA A 153 -3.19 11.55 -26.85
N THR A 154 -2.24 12.48 -26.68
CA THR A 154 -0.81 12.15 -26.72
C THR A 154 -0.41 11.27 -25.53
N PRO A 155 0.59 10.38 -25.69
CA PRO A 155 1.10 9.56 -24.60
C PRO A 155 1.76 10.41 -23.52
N LEU A 156 1.70 9.92 -22.27
CA LEU A 156 2.49 10.48 -21.18
C LEU A 156 3.82 9.76 -21.09
N HIS A 157 4.87 10.54 -20.85
CA HIS A 157 6.21 10.03 -20.62
C HIS A 157 6.69 10.48 -19.24
N PRO A 158 7.46 9.63 -18.53
CA PRO A 158 8.22 10.10 -17.37
C PRO A 158 9.15 11.25 -17.78
N ARG A 159 9.34 12.22 -16.89
CA ARG A 159 10.33 13.28 -17.10
C ARG A 159 11.73 12.75 -16.76
N SER A 160 12.77 13.20 -17.47
CA SER A 160 14.14 12.91 -17.03
C SER A 160 14.37 13.53 -15.65
N LEU A 161 14.87 12.70 -14.72
CA LEU A 161 15.21 13.17 -13.39
C LEU A 161 16.42 14.10 -13.43
N GLU A 162 17.39 13.77 -14.26
CA GLU A 162 18.66 14.50 -14.43
C GLU A 162 18.40 15.94 -14.91
N GLU A 163 17.50 16.11 -15.89
CA GLU A 163 17.06 17.43 -16.36
C GLU A 163 16.32 18.22 -15.27
N ALA A 164 15.46 17.54 -14.50
CA ALA A 164 14.68 18.16 -13.44
C ALA A 164 15.54 18.62 -12.25
N GLU A 165 16.62 17.90 -11.93
CA GLU A 165 17.56 18.27 -10.88
C GLU A 165 18.54 19.35 -11.33
N ALA A 166 19.03 19.29 -12.57
CA ALA A 166 19.89 20.33 -13.14
C ALA A 166 19.19 21.71 -13.18
N SER A 167 17.87 21.72 -13.35
CA SER A 167 17.08 22.95 -13.36
C SER A 167 16.82 23.54 -11.96
N ARG A 168 17.12 22.81 -10.88
CA ARG A 168 16.79 23.19 -9.49
C ARG A 168 18.01 23.55 -8.63
N VAL A 169 19.16 23.82 -9.26
CA VAL A 169 20.38 24.30 -8.57
C VAL A 169 20.04 25.54 -7.72
N GLY A 170 19.94 25.36 -6.40
CA GLY A 170 19.73 26.46 -5.44
C GLY A 170 18.60 26.30 -4.42
N VAL A 171 17.71 25.28 -4.54
CA VAL A 171 16.70 25.04 -3.48
C VAL A 171 17.25 24.05 -2.47
N ALA A 172 17.99 24.57 -1.49
CA ALA A 172 18.39 23.79 -0.32
C ALA A 172 17.12 23.28 0.39
N THR A 173 16.94 21.96 0.46
CA THR A 173 15.99 21.36 1.38
C THR A 173 16.47 21.71 2.80
N GLY A 174 15.74 22.57 3.49
CA GLY A 174 16.06 22.90 4.88
C GLY A 174 16.18 21.62 5.71
N LEU A 175 17.19 21.55 6.57
CA LEU A 175 17.29 20.51 7.60
C LEU A 175 15.95 20.42 8.34
N GLY A 176 15.30 19.25 8.31
CA GLY A 176 14.06 18.97 9.04
C GLY A 176 12.82 18.68 8.20
N THR A 177 12.83 18.85 6.87
CA THR A 177 11.68 18.41 6.05
C THR A 177 11.68 16.91 5.83
N GLN A 178 10.72 16.20 6.45
CA GLN A 178 10.37 14.81 6.15
C GLN A 178 9.81 14.71 4.71
N LEU A 179 10.72 14.43 3.77
CA LEU A 179 10.46 14.15 2.36
C LEU A 179 10.64 12.65 2.08
N ILE A 180 9.78 12.09 1.25
CA ILE A 180 9.85 10.70 0.82
C ILE A 180 9.76 10.61 -0.69
N TRP A 181 10.78 10.00 -1.29
CA TRP A 181 10.79 9.65 -2.70
C TRP A 181 10.62 8.15 -2.83
N LEU A 182 9.78 7.74 -3.77
CA LEU A 182 9.54 6.35 -4.09
C LEU A 182 10.28 5.98 -5.37
N VAL A 183 11.20 5.03 -5.29
CA VAL A 183 11.93 4.50 -6.44
C VAL A 183 11.39 3.12 -6.79
N LEU A 184 11.07 2.94 -8.06
CA LEU A 184 10.56 1.70 -8.65
C LEU A 184 11.63 1.11 -9.58
N GLU A 185 12.37 0.13 -9.08
CA GLU A 185 13.37 -0.60 -9.86
C GLU A 185 12.68 -1.73 -10.64
N GLN A 186 12.53 -1.55 -11.96
CA GLN A 186 12.09 -2.60 -12.89
C GLN A 186 10.70 -3.19 -12.55
N ILE A 187 9.73 -2.34 -12.19
CA ILE A 187 8.32 -2.74 -12.07
C ILE A 187 7.72 -2.91 -13.46
N GLN A 188 7.25 -4.10 -13.80
CA GLN A 188 6.88 -4.45 -15.17
C GLN A 188 5.36 -4.51 -15.41
N ASP A 189 4.57 -4.85 -14.40
CA ASP A 189 3.13 -4.99 -14.56
C ASP A 189 2.42 -3.61 -14.49
N PRO A 190 1.65 -3.21 -15.52
CA PRO A 190 0.90 -1.95 -15.51
C PRO A 190 -0.14 -1.86 -14.38
N MET A 191 -0.68 -3.00 -13.92
CA MET A 191 -1.64 -3.02 -12.82
C MET A 191 -0.95 -2.71 -11.49
N ASN A 192 0.20 -3.33 -11.22
CA ASN A 192 1.04 -3.02 -10.07
C ASN A 192 1.51 -1.56 -10.09
N LEU A 193 2.07 -1.08 -11.21
CA LEU A 193 2.53 0.30 -11.32
C LEU A 193 1.39 1.29 -11.05
N GLY A 194 0.21 1.06 -11.63
CA GLY A 194 -0.94 1.94 -11.40
C GLY A 194 -1.39 1.96 -9.94
N ALA A 195 -1.47 0.78 -9.30
CA ALA A 195 -1.83 0.69 -7.89
C ALA A 195 -0.79 1.36 -6.98
N VAL A 196 0.50 1.20 -7.28
CA VAL A 196 1.60 1.88 -6.58
C VAL A 196 1.49 3.40 -6.71
N LEU A 197 1.29 3.94 -7.92
CA LEU A 197 1.13 5.39 -8.14
C LEU A 197 -0.07 5.95 -7.38
N ARG A 198 -1.18 5.20 -7.32
CA ARG A 198 -2.35 5.61 -6.55
C ARG A 198 -2.07 5.68 -5.06
N SER A 199 -1.42 4.65 -4.51
CA SER A 199 -1.01 4.62 -3.10
C SER A 199 -0.01 5.75 -2.78
N ALA A 200 0.96 5.98 -3.67
CA ALA A 200 1.93 7.05 -3.53
C ALA A 200 1.27 8.44 -3.48
N HIS A 201 0.35 8.73 -4.41
CA HIS A 201 -0.42 9.98 -4.39
C HIS A 201 -1.23 10.12 -3.11
N PHE A 202 -1.95 9.06 -2.72
CA PHE A 202 -2.85 9.10 -1.57
C PHE A 202 -2.10 9.29 -0.24
N LEU A 203 -0.93 8.67 -0.10
CA LEU A 203 -0.12 8.70 1.12
C LEU A 203 0.88 9.86 1.17
N GLY A 204 0.88 10.73 0.15
CA GLY A 204 1.68 11.96 0.14
C GLY A 204 3.16 11.74 -0.16
N VAL A 205 3.48 10.84 -1.09
CA VAL A 205 4.84 10.71 -1.65
C VAL A 205 5.19 11.95 -2.47
N ASP A 206 6.38 12.51 -2.25
CA ASP A 206 6.80 13.76 -2.88
C ASP A 206 7.20 13.57 -4.35
N ARG A 207 7.91 12.48 -4.66
CA ARG A 207 8.30 12.13 -6.03
C ARG A 207 8.29 10.62 -6.24
N VAL A 208 7.93 10.21 -7.45
CA VAL A 208 8.10 8.82 -7.91
C VAL A 208 9.15 8.80 -9.02
N VAL A 209 10.13 7.91 -8.87
CA VAL A 209 11.21 7.68 -9.84
C VAL A 209 11.13 6.23 -10.31
N THR A 210 11.26 5.99 -11.62
CA THR A 210 11.31 4.65 -12.21
C THR A 210 12.64 4.45 -12.91
N SER A 211 13.10 3.20 -13.00
CA SER A 211 14.16 2.85 -13.94
C SER A 211 13.69 3.11 -15.38
N GLN A 212 14.55 3.65 -16.23
CA GLN A 212 14.21 3.87 -17.65
C GLN A 212 14.13 2.55 -18.43
N LYS A 213 14.95 1.57 -18.06
CA LYS A 213 15.01 0.25 -18.69
C LYS A 213 14.19 -0.77 -17.89
N ASP A 214 13.66 -1.75 -18.61
CA ASP A 214 12.97 -2.93 -18.08
C ASP A 214 11.83 -2.60 -17.10
N SER A 215 11.19 -1.44 -17.31
CA SER A 215 10.08 -0.93 -16.50
C SER A 215 8.85 -0.66 -17.38
N CYS A 216 7.67 -0.77 -16.76
CA CYS A 216 6.41 -0.53 -17.43
C CYS A 216 6.28 0.94 -17.88
N PRO A 217 5.95 1.24 -19.14
CA PRO A 217 5.68 2.61 -19.57
C PRO A 217 4.36 3.15 -18.98
N LEU A 218 4.21 4.48 -18.98
CA LEU A 218 3.01 5.17 -18.51
C LEU A 218 1.85 5.05 -19.52
N THR A 219 1.20 3.89 -19.53
CA THR A 219 0.12 3.57 -20.50
C THR A 219 -1.28 3.97 -20.00
N PRO A 220 -2.30 3.99 -20.87
CA PRO A 220 -3.70 4.16 -20.46
C PRO A 220 -4.17 3.13 -19.44
N THR A 221 -3.62 1.91 -19.47
CA THR A 221 -3.89 0.87 -18.46
C THR A 221 -3.36 1.29 -17.09
N VAL A 222 -2.16 1.87 -17.00
CA VAL A 222 -1.61 2.42 -15.76
C VAL A 222 -2.46 3.59 -15.27
N SER A 223 -2.88 4.48 -16.17
CA SER A 223 -3.80 5.58 -15.81
C SER A 223 -5.12 5.04 -15.24
N LYS A 224 -5.67 3.99 -15.86
CA LYS A 224 -6.88 3.32 -15.36
C LYS A 224 -6.68 2.68 -13.99
N ALA A 225 -5.63 1.87 -13.83
CA ALA A 225 -5.30 1.16 -12.60
C ALA A 225 -5.03 2.14 -11.43
N SER A 226 -4.41 3.28 -11.74
CA SER A 226 -4.14 4.34 -10.76
C SER A 226 -5.34 5.24 -10.44
N ALA A 227 -6.51 4.98 -11.04
CA ALA A 227 -7.68 5.86 -11.00
C ALA A 227 -7.36 7.32 -11.43
N GLY A 228 -6.41 7.47 -12.37
CA GLY A 228 -5.94 8.75 -12.90
C GLY A 228 -4.90 9.46 -12.05
N ALA A 229 -4.40 8.87 -10.95
CA ALA A 229 -3.31 9.46 -10.17
C ALA A 229 -2.04 9.69 -11.01
N MET A 230 -1.82 8.86 -12.04
CA MET A 230 -0.76 9.05 -13.05
C MET A 230 -0.84 10.40 -13.77
N GLU A 231 -2.04 10.95 -13.98
CA GLU A 231 -2.22 12.25 -14.63
C GLU A 231 -1.83 13.41 -13.70
N VAL A 232 -1.91 13.21 -12.39
CA VAL A 232 -1.66 14.24 -11.36
C VAL A 232 -0.20 14.20 -10.89
N LEU A 233 0.30 13.02 -10.53
CA LEU A 233 1.67 12.85 -10.06
C LEU A 233 2.70 13.19 -11.14
N GLU A 234 3.84 13.72 -10.71
CA GLU A 234 5.03 13.78 -11.54
C GLU A 234 5.83 12.50 -11.35
N VAL A 235 5.95 11.73 -12.44
CA VAL A 235 6.78 10.53 -12.49
C VAL A 235 8.05 10.85 -13.26
N TYR A 236 9.18 10.50 -12.65
CA TYR A 236 10.50 10.70 -13.22
C TYR A 236 11.10 9.38 -13.65
N SER A 237 12.00 9.40 -14.62
CA SER A 237 12.82 8.26 -15.00
C SER A 237 14.30 8.59 -14.89
N THR A 238 15.11 7.61 -14.48
CA THR A 238 16.58 7.70 -14.48
C THR A 238 17.19 6.57 -15.30
N ASP A 239 18.27 6.88 -16.01
CA ASP A 239 19.05 5.92 -16.81
C ASP A 239 20.05 5.13 -15.96
N ASN A 240 20.48 5.70 -14.82
CA ASN A 240 21.46 5.13 -13.90
C ASN A 240 20.99 5.28 -12.46
N LEU A 241 20.20 4.30 -12.02
CA LEU A 241 19.64 4.27 -10.67
C LEU A 241 20.73 4.32 -9.58
N GLN A 242 21.85 3.62 -9.78
CA GLN A 242 22.91 3.56 -8.78
C GLN A 242 23.59 4.92 -8.60
N ARG A 243 23.80 5.67 -9.69
CA ARG A 243 24.34 7.03 -9.64
C ARG A 243 23.38 7.96 -8.90
N PHE A 244 22.10 7.87 -9.20
CA PHE A 244 21.06 8.65 -8.51
C PHE A 244 21.06 8.37 -6.99
N LEU A 245 21.05 7.11 -6.59
CA LEU A 245 21.04 6.74 -5.17
C LEU A 245 22.30 7.23 -4.44
N LYS A 246 23.49 7.11 -5.05
CA LYS A 246 24.74 7.64 -4.49
C LYS A 246 24.69 9.15 -4.27
N ALA A 247 24.19 9.90 -5.26
CA ALA A 247 24.02 11.35 -5.13
C ALA A 247 23.10 11.72 -3.96
N LYS A 248 21.99 10.98 -3.78
CA LYS A 248 21.08 11.21 -2.65
C LYS A 248 21.71 10.89 -1.29
N ILE A 249 22.53 9.85 -1.22
CA ILE A 249 23.31 9.53 -0.02
C ILE A 249 24.26 10.69 0.33
N GLU A 250 24.97 11.24 -0.66
CA GLU A 250 25.86 12.39 -0.49
C GLU A 250 25.10 13.66 -0.05
N GLU A 251 23.86 13.83 -0.49
CA GLU A 251 22.94 14.89 -0.04
C GLU A 251 22.34 14.64 1.36
N GLY A 252 22.67 13.53 2.02
CA GLY A 252 22.20 13.20 3.37
C GLY A 252 20.84 12.49 3.43
N TRP A 253 20.33 11.99 2.30
CA TRP A 253 19.12 11.18 2.27
C TRP A 253 19.38 9.76 2.78
N GLU A 254 18.38 9.18 3.43
CA GLU A 254 18.39 7.76 3.75
C GLU A 254 17.78 6.92 2.64
N VAL A 255 18.62 6.15 1.96
CA VAL A 255 18.17 5.10 1.04
C VAL A 255 17.76 3.86 1.81
N ILE A 256 16.53 3.42 1.61
CA ILE A 256 15.88 2.30 2.28
C ILE A 256 15.35 1.34 1.22
N GLY A 257 15.84 0.10 1.22
CA GLY A 257 15.35 -0.96 0.33
C GLY A 257 14.21 -1.76 0.96
N THR A 258 13.54 -2.60 0.18
CA THR A 258 12.49 -3.50 0.66
C THR A 258 12.84 -4.95 0.38
N VAL A 259 12.51 -5.84 1.31
CA VAL A 259 12.76 -7.28 1.17
C VAL A 259 11.55 -8.10 1.64
N SER A 260 11.34 -9.26 1.02
CA SER A 260 10.28 -10.21 1.38
C SER A 260 10.73 -11.21 2.44
N LYS A 261 12.02 -11.49 2.53
CA LYS A 261 12.61 -12.43 3.48
C LYS A 261 13.68 -11.75 4.31
N SER A 262 13.77 -12.13 5.58
CA SER A 262 14.92 -11.80 6.43
C SER A 262 16.11 -12.70 6.06
N GLU A 263 16.54 -12.69 4.80
CA GLU A 263 17.75 -13.41 4.41
C GLU A 263 18.96 -12.52 4.68
N VAL A 264 19.94 -13.12 5.36
CA VAL A 264 21.17 -12.51 5.91
C VAL A 264 22.29 -12.46 4.85
N GLU A 265 21.95 -12.67 3.58
CA GLU A 265 22.96 -12.82 2.51
C GLU A 265 23.74 -11.52 2.24
N ASP A 266 23.16 -10.37 2.56
CA ASP A 266 23.78 -9.06 2.40
C ASP A 266 24.10 -8.44 3.77
N LYS A 267 25.25 -7.77 3.89
CA LYS A 267 25.70 -7.04 5.11
C LYS A 267 24.79 -5.86 5.51
N VAL A 268 23.65 -5.68 4.84
CA VAL A 268 22.73 -4.56 5.07
C VAL A 268 21.71 -4.96 6.14
N PRO A 269 21.52 -4.17 7.20
CA PRO A 269 20.60 -4.51 8.28
C PRO A 269 19.15 -4.54 7.79
N VAL A 270 18.46 -5.64 8.08
CA VAL A 270 17.00 -5.78 7.87
C VAL A 270 16.29 -5.37 9.15
N ILE A 271 15.31 -4.48 9.05
CA ILE A 271 14.48 -4.02 10.17
C ILE A 271 13.00 -4.11 9.83
N SER A 272 12.17 -4.31 10.85
CA SER A 272 10.72 -4.26 10.70
C SER A 272 10.28 -2.86 10.29
N CYS A 273 9.32 -2.75 9.35
CA CYS A 273 8.74 -1.47 8.98
C CYS A 273 8.03 -0.75 10.15
N LEU A 274 7.71 -1.47 11.23
CA LEU A 274 7.11 -0.94 12.45
C LEU A 274 8.14 -0.29 13.38
N GLU A 275 9.42 -0.66 13.24
CA GLU A 275 10.53 -0.14 14.06
C GLU A 275 11.31 0.97 13.36
N PHE A 276 10.99 1.21 12.08
CA PHE A 276 11.62 2.27 11.30
C PHE A 276 11.17 3.64 11.81
N HIS A 277 12.13 4.51 12.13
CA HIS A 277 11.89 5.88 12.58
C HIS A 277 12.26 6.85 11.46
N TRP A 278 11.26 7.56 10.94
CA TRP A 278 11.45 8.50 9.84
C TRP A 278 11.90 9.88 10.36
N ASN A 279 13.21 10.13 10.37
CA ASN A 279 13.79 11.34 10.94
C ASN A 279 14.56 12.22 9.93
N LYS A 280 14.71 11.78 8.69
CA LYS A 280 15.44 12.48 7.62
C LYS A 280 14.76 12.24 6.26
N PRO A 281 15.10 13.00 5.20
CA PRO A 281 14.64 12.70 3.85
C PRO A 281 14.96 11.26 3.47
N THR A 282 14.00 10.53 2.91
CA THR A 282 14.10 9.09 2.67
C THR A 282 13.79 8.75 1.22
N VAL A 283 14.62 7.89 0.64
CA VAL A 283 14.33 7.22 -0.63
C VAL A 283 13.91 5.80 -0.32
N LEU A 284 12.64 5.45 -0.56
CA LEU A 284 12.14 4.09 -0.44
C LEU A 284 12.25 3.40 -1.80
N VAL A 285 13.00 2.31 -1.88
CA VAL A 285 13.27 1.58 -3.12
C VAL A 285 12.55 0.24 -3.13
N LEU A 286 11.69 0.06 -4.14
CA LEU A 286 10.94 -1.17 -4.41
C LEU A 286 11.55 -1.86 -5.63
N GLY A 287 11.76 -3.17 -5.51
CA GLY A 287 12.33 -3.97 -6.58
C GLY A 287 11.28 -4.65 -7.46
N ASN A 288 11.78 -5.35 -8.46
CA ASN A 288 10.98 -6.15 -9.39
C ASN A 288 10.11 -7.17 -8.64
N GLU A 289 8.94 -7.47 -9.20
CA GLU A 289 7.96 -8.34 -8.57
C GLU A 289 8.41 -9.80 -8.39
N GLY A 290 9.34 -10.27 -9.23
CA GLY A 290 9.86 -11.63 -9.20
C GLY A 290 11.12 -11.77 -8.35
N TYR A 291 12.16 -11.01 -8.68
CA TYR A 291 13.49 -11.15 -8.05
C TYR A 291 13.83 -10.06 -7.02
N GLY A 292 12.96 -9.08 -6.81
CA GLY A 292 13.20 -7.97 -5.89
C GLY A 292 14.24 -7.00 -6.39
N LEU A 293 14.98 -6.38 -5.46
CA LEU A 293 16.02 -5.39 -5.78
C LEU A 293 17.26 -6.06 -6.39
N SER A 294 17.98 -5.37 -7.27
CA SER A 294 19.29 -5.82 -7.75
C SER A 294 20.33 -5.83 -6.62
N SER A 295 21.39 -6.66 -6.75
CA SER A 295 22.45 -6.71 -5.72
C SER A 295 23.15 -5.35 -5.58
N GLU A 296 23.35 -4.66 -6.70
CA GLU A 296 23.92 -3.32 -6.76
C GLU A 296 23.06 -2.32 -5.97
N THR A 297 21.75 -2.30 -6.22
CA THR A 297 20.82 -1.41 -5.52
C THR A 297 20.71 -1.75 -4.04
N ARG A 298 20.68 -3.05 -3.67
CA ARG A 298 20.71 -3.49 -2.26
C ARG A 298 21.96 -2.98 -1.54
N SER A 299 23.13 -3.07 -2.17
CA SER A 299 24.40 -2.63 -1.56
C SER A 299 24.45 -1.13 -1.23
N LEU A 300 23.62 -0.31 -1.89
CA LEU A 300 23.49 1.12 -1.65
C LEU A 300 22.44 1.46 -0.58
N CYS A 301 21.62 0.49 -0.18
CA CYS A 301 20.63 0.70 0.86
C CYS A 301 21.32 0.77 2.24
N HIS A 302 20.94 1.74 3.05
CA HIS A 302 21.41 1.82 4.44
C HIS A 302 20.77 0.73 5.29
N ARG A 303 19.51 0.42 5.00
CA ARG A 303 18.69 -0.59 5.68
C ARG A 303 17.67 -1.19 4.70
N MET A 304 17.20 -2.38 5.03
CA MET A 304 16.11 -3.04 4.32
C MET A 304 14.88 -3.08 5.23
N LEU A 305 13.70 -2.68 4.72
CA LEU A 305 12.44 -2.85 5.43
C LEU A 305 11.80 -4.18 5.06
N ILE A 306 11.31 -4.86 6.08
CA ILE A 306 10.44 -6.02 5.95
C ILE A 306 9.09 -5.75 6.59
N ILE A 307 8.02 -6.24 5.96
CA ILE A 307 6.70 -6.31 6.58
C ILE A 307 6.64 -7.63 7.36
N PRO A 308 6.57 -7.61 8.70
CA PRO A 308 6.59 -8.83 9.48
C PRO A 308 5.33 -9.67 9.20
N PRO A 309 5.47 -10.97 8.92
CA PRO A 309 4.32 -11.83 8.72
C PRO A 309 3.63 -12.11 10.07
N GLY A 310 2.29 -12.06 10.09
CA GLY A 310 1.51 -12.36 11.30
C GLY A 310 1.44 -13.84 11.67
N ARG A 311 2.09 -14.73 10.90
CA ARG A 311 2.14 -16.18 11.10
C ARG A 311 3.31 -16.79 10.34
N THR A 312 3.63 -18.04 10.62
CA THR A 312 4.54 -18.84 9.79
C THR A 312 4.01 -18.93 8.37
N LEU A 313 4.84 -18.55 7.39
CA LEU A 313 4.49 -18.55 5.98
C LEU A 313 4.54 -19.98 5.42
N GLN A 314 3.62 -20.25 4.49
CA GLN A 314 3.64 -21.50 3.72
C GLN A 314 4.63 -21.36 2.57
N PRO A 315 5.39 -22.42 2.23
CA PRO A 315 6.24 -22.40 1.04
C PRO A 315 5.45 -21.97 -0.21
N GLY A 316 5.99 -21.00 -0.95
CA GLY A 316 5.34 -20.42 -2.13
C GLY A 316 4.38 -19.25 -1.87
N ILE A 317 4.10 -18.89 -0.61
CA ILE A 317 3.38 -17.66 -0.23
C ILE A 317 4.27 -16.84 0.71
N GLU A 318 5.45 -16.51 0.19
CA GLU A 318 6.55 -15.94 0.97
C GLU A 318 6.63 -14.41 0.86
N SER A 319 5.84 -13.81 -0.04
CA SER A 319 5.84 -12.38 -0.30
C SER A 319 4.44 -11.84 -0.55
N LEU A 320 4.30 -10.54 -0.37
CA LEU A 320 3.13 -9.78 -0.78
C LEU A 320 3.32 -9.29 -2.21
N ASN A 321 2.21 -9.04 -2.91
CA ASN A 321 2.25 -8.28 -4.15
C ASN A 321 2.89 -6.90 -3.90
N VAL A 322 3.74 -6.44 -4.82
CA VAL A 322 4.50 -5.18 -4.67
C VAL A 322 3.60 -3.98 -4.38
N SER A 323 2.42 -3.88 -5.00
CA SER A 323 1.51 -2.75 -4.77
C SER A 323 0.91 -2.75 -3.37
N VAL A 324 0.63 -3.93 -2.82
CA VAL A 324 0.13 -4.10 -1.45
C VAL A 324 1.24 -3.78 -0.44
N ALA A 325 2.44 -4.32 -0.65
CA ALA A 325 3.60 -4.04 0.18
C ALA A 325 3.91 -2.54 0.21
N THR A 326 3.86 -1.89 -0.95
CA THR A 326 4.05 -0.43 -1.07
C THR A 326 3.06 0.34 -0.22
N GLY A 327 1.77 0.00 -0.27
CA GLY A 327 0.74 0.67 0.53
C GLY A 327 1.00 0.53 2.03
N ILE A 328 1.37 -0.66 2.50
CA ILE A 328 1.67 -0.92 3.92
C ILE A 328 2.91 -0.14 4.37
N LEU A 329 4.00 -0.18 3.59
CA LEU A 329 5.25 0.49 3.92
C LEU A 329 5.08 2.01 3.93
N LEU A 330 4.48 2.57 2.88
CA LEU A 330 4.22 4.01 2.81
C LEU A 330 3.29 4.47 3.93
N HIS A 331 2.26 3.69 4.27
CA HIS A 331 1.41 4.04 5.41
C HIS A 331 2.22 4.01 6.71
N SER A 332 3.03 2.98 6.95
CA SER A 332 3.86 2.88 8.17
C SER A 332 4.80 4.09 8.32
N ILE A 333 5.39 4.55 7.23
CA ILE A 333 6.32 5.69 7.21
C ILE A 333 5.55 7.01 7.32
N CYS A 334 4.61 7.27 6.40
CA CYS A 334 3.92 8.56 6.29
C CYS A 334 3.03 8.87 7.51
N SER A 335 2.52 7.87 8.23
CA SER A 335 1.76 8.10 9.48
C SER A 335 2.60 8.69 10.61
N GLN A 336 3.93 8.58 10.55
CA GLN A 336 4.83 9.18 11.56
C GLN A 336 4.83 10.71 11.46
N LYS A 337 4.63 11.26 10.26
CA LYS A 337 4.50 12.71 10.01
C LYS A 337 3.26 13.31 10.67
N ILE A 338 2.17 12.53 10.76
CA ILE A 338 0.95 12.96 11.46
C ILE A 338 1.20 13.02 12.97
N LYS A 339 1.82 11.98 13.53
CA LYS A 339 2.15 11.93 14.97
C LYS A 339 3.05 13.08 15.40
N ASN A 340 4.04 13.43 14.59
CA ASN A 340 4.95 14.54 14.92
C ASN A 340 4.23 15.89 14.88
N LYS A 341 3.31 16.12 13.92
CA LYS A 341 2.51 17.36 13.88
C LYS A 341 1.60 17.52 15.10
N ASP A 342 0.97 16.43 15.55
CA ASP A 342 0.13 16.46 16.75
C ASP A 342 0.97 16.78 17.99
N MET A 343 2.17 16.22 18.09
CA MET A 343 3.12 16.54 19.17
C MET A 343 3.61 17.97 19.13
N ASP A 344 3.97 18.50 17.96
CA ASP A 344 4.40 19.89 17.78
C ASP A 344 3.27 20.87 18.11
N SER A 345 2.02 20.53 17.74
CA SER A 345 0.82 21.30 18.06
C SER A 345 0.55 21.34 19.57
N LEU A 346 0.68 20.19 20.25
CA LEU A 346 0.56 20.11 21.71
C LEU A 346 1.68 20.88 22.41
N ALA A 347 2.92 20.77 21.93
CA ALA A 347 4.05 21.52 22.45
C ALA A 347 3.86 23.04 22.27
N CYS A 348 3.41 23.49 21.10
CA CYS A 348 3.09 24.90 20.85
C CYS A 348 1.94 25.39 21.74
N SER A 349 0.92 24.56 21.96
CA SER A 349 -0.20 24.89 22.84
C SER A 349 0.24 25.01 24.31
N LEU A 350 1.12 24.11 24.78
CA LEU A 350 1.72 24.17 26.11
C LEU A 350 2.60 25.41 26.30
N ILE A 351 3.45 25.75 25.32
CA ILE A 351 4.27 26.97 25.33
C ILE A 351 3.38 28.21 25.38
N HIS A 352 2.29 28.21 24.61
CA HIS A 352 1.32 29.32 24.62
C HIS A 352 0.65 29.46 25.99
N ILE A 353 0.21 28.36 26.61
CA ILE A 353 -0.39 28.35 27.95
C ILE A 353 0.60 28.88 29.01
N VAL A 354 1.85 28.40 28.99
CA VAL A 354 2.89 28.81 29.94
C VAL A 354 3.20 30.31 29.81
N ASN A 355 3.31 30.82 28.57
CA ASN A 355 3.54 32.24 28.31
C ASN A 355 2.34 33.11 28.70
N HIS A 356 1.11 32.62 28.52
CA HIS A 356 -0.11 33.38 28.77
C HIS A 356 -0.52 33.41 30.25
N LEU A 357 -0.12 32.40 31.04
CA LEU A 357 -0.42 32.32 32.47
C LEU A 357 0.62 33.02 33.36
N GLN A 358 1.69 33.61 32.80
CA GLN A 358 2.79 34.25 33.55
C GLN A 358 3.23 33.41 34.77
N LEU A 359 3.24 32.07 34.61
CA LEU A 359 3.60 31.19 35.70
C LEU A 359 5.06 31.48 36.08
N PRO A 360 5.37 31.69 37.37
CA PRO A 360 6.72 32.04 37.79
C PRO A 360 7.63 30.81 37.67
N LEU A 361 8.17 30.56 36.47
CA LEU A 361 9.11 29.46 36.18
C LEU A 361 10.35 29.48 37.09
N LYS A 362 10.68 30.65 37.65
CA LYS A 362 11.78 30.83 38.62
C LYS A 362 11.55 30.14 39.97
N SER A 363 10.30 29.94 40.43
CA SER A 363 10.05 29.25 41.71
C SER A 363 10.15 27.72 41.62
N MET A 364 10.30 27.17 40.41
CA MET A 364 10.49 25.73 40.14
C MET A 364 11.93 25.38 39.70
N GLY A 365 12.87 26.33 39.75
CA GLY A 365 14.28 26.09 39.42
C GLY A 365 14.59 25.96 37.92
N ILE A 366 13.72 26.47 37.06
CA ILE A 366 13.84 26.33 35.60
C ILE A 366 14.32 27.66 35.01
N HIS A 367 15.56 27.67 34.53
CA HIS A 367 16.25 28.87 34.07
C HIS A 367 16.12 29.12 32.55
N ASP A 368 15.61 28.16 31.78
CA ASP A 368 15.44 28.28 30.33
C ASP A 368 14.25 27.45 29.82
N VAL A 369 13.35 28.08 29.05
CA VAL A 369 12.13 27.48 28.51
C VAL A 369 12.46 26.44 27.41
N GLN A 370 13.61 26.58 26.73
CA GLN A 370 14.07 25.57 25.77
C GLN A 370 14.50 24.26 26.44
N HIS A 371 14.92 24.30 27.70
CA HIS A 371 15.30 23.10 28.47
C HIS A 371 14.08 22.30 28.96
N LEU A 372 12.89 22.91 28.98
CA LEU A 372 11.64 22.27 29.41
C LEU A 372 11.17 21.18 28.44
N ALA A 373 11.36 21.40 27.14
CA ALA A 373 10.99 20.44 26.10
C ALA A 373 11.84 19.16 26.13
N LEU A 374 13.11 19.27 26.56
CA LEU A 374 14.03 18.14 26.70
C LEU A 374 13.84 17.36 28.00
N HIS A 375 13.48 18.03 29.11
CA HIS A 375 13.29 17.36 30.40
C HIS A 375 11.95 16.62 30.54
N TRP A 376 10.89 17.05 29.83
CA TRP A 376 9.59 16.36 29.83
C TRP A 376 9.47 15.26 28.77
N GLY A 377 10.47 15.11 27.89
CA GLY A 377 10.58 13.98 26.96
C GLY A 377 10.89 12.63 27.61
N CYS A 378 10.98 12.55 28.95
CA CYS A 378 11.39 11.35 29.67
C CYS A 378 10.37 10.79 30.67
N VAL A 379 9.10 11.22 30.65
CA VAL A 379 8.08 10.70 31.60
C VAL A 379 6.94 9.99 30.86
N CYS A 380 6.95 8.66 31.02
CA CYS A 380 5.84 7.70 30.94
C CYS A 380 5.24 7.37 29.57
N VAL A 381 5.87 6.38 28.91
CA VAL A 381 5.11 5.25 28.35
C VAL A 381 4.59 4.44 29.54
N CYS A 382 3.31 4.58 29.87
CA CYS A 382 2.57 3.59 30.66
C CYS A 382 1.25 3.30 29.95
N ASP A 383 1.00 2.01 29.77
CA ASP A 383 -0.18 1.44 29.13
C ASP A 383 -1.49 1.95 29.74
N GLY A 384 -2.45 2.28 28.87
CA GLY A 384 -3.89 2.23 29.16
C GLY A 384 -4.48 3.31 30.06
N GLY A 385 -5.13 4.30 29.45
CA GLY A 385 -6.22 5.07 30.08
C GLY A 385 -5.98 6.57 30.21
N PHE A 386 -6.76 7.35 29.47
CA PHE A 386 -6.92 8.79 29.66
C PHE A 386 -7.40 9.09 31.10
N ILE A 387 -6.53 9.61 31.98
CA ILE A 387 -6.94 10.42 33.13
C ILE A 387 -5.93 11.56 33.32
N CYS A 388 -6.35 12.76 32.94
CA CYS A 388 -5.68 14.00 33.34
C CYS A 388 -6.05 14.29 34.80
N LYS A 389 -5.16 13.97 35.75
CA LYS A 389 -5.31 14.38 37.16
C LYS A 389 -4.50 15.66 37.36
N TYR A 390 -5.18 16.79 37.44
CA TYR A 390 -4.63 18.04 37.95
C TYR A 390 -4.23 17.83 39.42
N PHE A 391 -2.94 18.02 39.74
CA PHE A 391 -2.46 18.08 41.12
C PHE A 391 -2.57 19.53 41.59
N TRP A 392 -3.50 19.78 42.50
CA TRP A 392 -3.67 21.07 43.19
C TRP A 392 -2.83 20.99 44.47
N LEU A 393 -1.73 21.74 44.51
CA LEU A 393 -0.88 21.88 45.70
C LEU A 393 -1.34 23.14 46.44
N GLU A 394 -2.13 22.95 47.49
CA GLU A 394 -2.39 23.97 48.51
C GLU A 394 -1.16 24.07 49.42
N ASN A 395 -0.54 25.25 49.43
CA ASN A 395 0.45 25.65 50.41
C ASN A 395 -0.25 25.97 51.74
N HIS A 396 0.14 25.31 52.83
CA HIS A 396 0.14 25.94 54.15
C HIS A 396 1.44 25.62 54.89
N THR A 397 2.09 26.71 55.28
CA THR A 397 3.31 26.87 56.07
C THR A 397 3.16 26.37 57.51
N CYS A 398 4.04 25.46 57.94
CA CYS A 398 4.87 25.53 59.16
C CYS A 398 5.88 24.37 59.15
#